data_AF-A0A178URX9-F1
#
_entry.id   AF-A0A178URX9-F1
#
_cell.length_a   1.000
_cell.length_b   1.000
_cell.length_c   1.000
_cell.angle_alpha   90.00
_cell.angle_beta   90.00
_cell.angle_gamma   90.00
#
_symmetry.space_group_name_H-M   'P 1'
#
loop_
_entity.id
_entity.type
_entity.pdbx_description
1 polymer ?
#
loop_
_entity_poly.entity_id
_entity_poly.type
_entity_poly.pdbx_seq_one_letter_code
_entity_poly.pdbx_strand_id
1 'polypeptide(L)'
;MLGLDSTATIFKREQTLSLRAGKSIILRSLLTVTTTSLWRQWIRPPTLPSLFRLCSGSYTQDTYDIYTWRILACRPTCNKSVNDYWDRDKEMDPFYTGDMPKWLSDEALPTHSKKYYLVQESELPENDWLHLFIEIAFLKANPELVASPPLEISKVVLETKEDYITEAREKLHAENAIFYISYKYTGVSSSDHKAIIRKTMDGVPEHMSLEIALVK
;
A
#
# COMPACT_ATOMS: atom_id res chain seq x y z
N MET A 1 -51.05 -12.42 12.51
CA MET A 1 -50.49 -11.95 11.23
C MET A 1 -49.32 -11.03 11.54
N LEU A 2 -48.21 -11.22 10.82
CA LEU A 2 -46.95 -10.46 10.81
C LEU A 2 -46.03 -10.63 12.03
N GLY A 3 -45.25 -11.71 12.03
CA GLY A 3 -43.94 -11.75 12.68
C GLY A 3 -42.88 -11.68 11.58
N LEU A 4 -42.18 -10.55 11.48
CA LEU A 4 -41.02 -10.38 10.60
C LEU A 4 -39.80 -11.01 11.28
N ASP A 5 -39.25 -12.04 10.65
CA ASP A 5 -37.93 -12.59 10.97
C ASP A 5 -36.87 -11.50 10.81
N SER A 6 -36.01 -11.34 11.81
CA SER A 6 -34.75 -10.59 11.69
C SER A 6 -33.61 -11.52 12.05
N THR A 7 -33.19 -12.31 11.06
CA THR A 7 -31.98 -13.13 11.13
C THR A 7 -30.78 -12.23 10.85
N ALA A 8 -30.05 -11.83 11.89
CA ALA A 8 -28.73 -11.20 11.74
C ALA A 8 -27.66 -12.31 11.68
N THR A 9 -27.24 -12.69 10.47
CA THR A 9 -26.12 -13.61 10.27
C THR A 9 -24.83 -12.81 10.06
N ILE A 10 -24.07 -12.64 11.14
CA ILE A 10 -22.71 -12.10 11.12
C ILE A 10 -21.75 -13.23 10.70
N PHE A 11 -21.26 -13.21 9.46
CA PHE A 11 -20.13 -14.07 9.06
C PHE A 11 -18.82 -13.33 9.32
N LYS A 12 -18.37 -13.33 10.59
CA LYS A 12 -16.96 -13.07 10.93
C LYS A 12 -16.19 -14.36 10.65
N ARG A 13 -15.28 -14.35 9.68
CA ARG A 13 -14.20 -15.35 9.64
C ARG A 13 -12.88 -14.63 9.85
N GLU A 14 -12.52 -14.51 11.12
CA GLU A 14 -11.19 -14.13 11.58
C GLU A 14 -10.16 -15.06 10.92
N GLN A 15 -9.23 -14.51 10.13
CA GLN A 15 -8.01 -15.22 9.76
C GLN A 15 -6.87 -14.69 10.63
N THR A 16 -6.58 -15.42 11.69
CA THR A 16 -5.38 -15.23 12.49
C THR A 16 -4.20 -15.83 11.73
N LEU A 17 -3.36 -15.00 11.11
CA LEU A 17 -2.09 -15.46 10.53
C LEU A 17 -1.07 -15.65 11.66
N SER A 18 -0.76 -16.92 11.96
CA SER A 18 0.35 -17.29 12.83
C SER A 18 1.66 -17.32 12.02
N LEU A 19 2.55 -16.36 12.25
CA LEU A 19 3.93 -16.45 11.76
C LEU A 19 4.71 -17.36 12.72
N ARG A 20 5.37 -18.39 12.19
CA ARG A 20 6.37 -19.16 12.97
C ARG A 20 7.48 -18.20 13.40
N ALA A 21 7.86 -18.30 14.68
CA ALA A 21 8.70 -17.38 15.45
C ALA A 21 8.00 -16.12 16.01
N GLY A 22 6.96 -16.35 16.82
CA GLY A 22 6.78 -15.64 18.10
C GLY A 22 6.47 -14.14 18.10
N LYS A 23 6.27 -13.49 16.95
CA LYS A 23 5.75 -12.12 16.86
C LYS A 23 4.48 -12.12 16.02
N SER A 24 3.34 -12.21 16.71
CA SER A 24 2.01 -12.10 16.12
C SER A 24 1.74 -10.63 15.83
N ILE A 25 1.91 -10.18 14.58
CA ILE A 25 1.28 -8.93 14.13
C ILE A 25 -0.16 -9.32 13.81
N ILE A 26 -1.07 -8.93 14.71
CA ILE A 26 -2.50 -9.11 14.53
C ILE A 26 -2.93 -8.20 13.36
N LEU A 27 -2.96 -8.76 12.15
CA LEU A 27 -3.60 -8.20 10.95
C LEU A 27 -5.14 -8.25 11.09
N ARG A 28 -5.70 -7.76 12.20
CA ARG A 28 -7.16 -7.69 12.39
C ARG A 28 -7.80 -6.54 11.61
N SER A 29 -7.05 -5.54 11.16
CA SER A 29 -7.62 -4.29 10.66
C SER A 29 -7.66 -4.12 9.14
N LEU A 30 -6.93 -4.90 8.33
CA LEU A 30 -6.99 -4.76 6.85
C LEU A 30 -8.22 -5.42 6.20
N LEU A 31 -9.09 -6.07 6.98
CA LEU A 31 -10.35 -6.67 6.51
C LEU A 31 -11.60 -6.18 7.27
N THR A 32 -11.45 -5.18 8.12
CA THR A 32 -12.57 -4.35 8.59
C THR A 32 -12.43 -2.96 8.02
N VAL A 33 -12.38 -2.87 6.69
CA VAL A 33 -12.77 -1.61 6.04
C VAL A 33 -14.28 -1.52 6.20
N THR A 34 -14.67 -0.59 7.06
CA THR A 34 -16.05 -0.22 7.32
C THR A 34 -16.76 0.02 6.01
N THR A 35 -17.99 -0.46 5.95
CA THR A 35 -18.96 -0.33 4.88
C THR A 35 -19.15 1.12 4.42
N THR A 36 -18.31 1.61 3.51
CA THR A 36 -18.57 2.77 2.67
C THR A 36 -18.21 2.42 1.21
N SER A 37 -19.28 2.14 0.47
CA SER A 37 -19.50 2.07 -0.98
C SER A 37 -18.46 1.65 -2.05
N LEU A 38 -17.14 1.54 -1.85
CA LEU A 38 -16.22 1.48 -3.03
C LEU A 38 -15.33 0.23 -3.19
N TRP A 39 -15.44 -0.78 -2.32
CA TRP A 39 -14.77 -2.08 -2.52
C TRP A 39 -15.39 -2.97 -3.61
N ARG A 40 -16.57 -2.60 -4.13
CA ARG A 40 -17.36 -3.47 -5.03
C ARG A 40 -16.80 -3.62 -6.43
N GLN A 41 -15.95 -2.70 -6.89
CA GLN A 41 -15.53 -2.66 -8.30
C GLN A 41 -14.32 -3.55 -8.62
N TRP A 42 -13.47 -3.85 -7.63
CA TRP A 42 -12.29 -4.71 -7.81
C TRP A 42 -12.42 -6.11 -7.21
N ILE A 43 -13.28 -6.27 -6.19
CA ILE A 43 -13.50 -7.55 -5.54
C ILE A 43 -15.01 -7.74 -5.46
N ARG A 44 -15.61 -8.43 -6.44
CA ARG A 44 -16.90 -9.09 -6.19
C ARG A 44 -16.69 -9.94 -4.94
N PRO A 45 -17.59 -9.89 -3.91
CA PRO A 45 -17.44 -10.73 -2.74
C PRO A 45 -17.26 -12.16 -3.24
N PRO A 46 -16.09 -12.77 -3.01
CA PRO A 46 -15.75 -13.97 -3.73
C PRO A 46 -16.71 -15.04 -3.20
N THR A 47 -17.50 -15.61 -4.11
CA THR A 47 -18.35 -16.77 -3.82
C THR A 47 -17.52 -18.00 -3.46
N LEU A 48 -16.19 -17.90 -3.57
CA LEU A 48 -15.19 -18.88 -3.22
C LEU A 48 -14.21 -18.30 -2.18
N PRO A 49 -13.64 -19.12 -1.29
CA PRO A 49 -12.54 -18.67 -0.44
C PRO A 49 -11.42 -18.08 -1.31
N SER A 50 -10.76 -17.03 -0.83
CA SER A 50 -9.61 -16.41 -1.51
C SER A 50 -8.31 -16.73 -0.77
N LEU A 51 -7.25 -16.96 -1.53
CA LEU A 51 -5.89 -17.17 -1.07
C LEU A 51 -5.12 -15.85 -1.15
N PHE A 52 -4.59 -15.44 0.00
CA PHE A 52 -3.62 -14.36 0.11
C PHE A 52 -2.33 -14.93 0.69
N ARG A 53 -1.21 -14.77 -0.01
CA ARG A 53 0.12 -15.07 0.54
C ARG A 53 0.90 -13.77 0.67
N LEU A 54 1.25 -13.43 1.90
CA LEU A 54 1.96 -12.20 2.25
C LEU A 54 3.26 -12.54 2.98
N CYS A 55 4.33 -11.81 2.67
CA CYS A 55 5.58 -11.81 3.43
C CYS A 55 5.87 -10.38 3.90
N SER A 56 6.41 -10.23 5.10
CA SER A 56 6.84 -8.92 5.59
C SER A 56 8.24 -8.97 6.18
N GLY A 57 8.93 -7.84 6.13
CA GLY A 57 10.26 -7.64 6.68
C GLY A 57 10.48 -6.18 7.03
N SER A 58 11.63 -5.88 7.62
CA SER A 58 12.08 -4.52 7.88
C SER A 58 13.59 -4.44 7.90
N TYR A 59 14.14 -3.30 7.50
CA TYR A 59 15.56 -2.99 7.59
C TYR A 59 15.75 -1.49 7.81
N THR A 60 16.95 -1.10 8.25
CA THR A 60 17.31 0.30 8.47
C THR A 60 18.25 0.77 7.37
N GLN A 61 18.05 1.99 6.87
CA GLN A 61 18.93 2.62 5.90
C GLN A 61 19.07 4.11 6.25
N ASP A 62 20.30 4.57 6.51
CA ASP A 62 20.58 5.89 7.08
C ASP A 62 19.72 6.16 8.33
N THR A 63 18.79 7.12 8.24
CA THR A 63 17.85 7.52 9.31
C THR A 63 16.45 6.90 9.14
N TYR A 64 16.24 6.11 8.09
CA TYR A 64 14.94 5.53 7.75
C TYR A 64 14.79 4.13 8.30
N ASP A 65 13.66 3.90 8.97
CA ASP A 65 13.13 2.56 9.23
C ASP A 65 12.26 2.18 8.02
N ILE A 66 12.68 1.13 7.30
CA ILE A 66 12.02 0.68 6.07
C ILE A 66 11.30 -0.63 6.33
N TYR A 67 10.02 -0.68 5.98
CA TYR A 67 9.17 -1.86 6.10
C TYR A 67 8.87 -2.39 4.71
N THR A 68 9.10 -3.68 4.50
CA THR A 68 8.82 -4.35 3.22
C THR A 68 7.63 -5.28 3.38
N TRP A 69 6.67 -5.17 2.47
CA TRP A 69 5.50 -6.04 2.35
C TRP A 69 5.48 -6.62 0.95
N ARG A 70 5.41 -7.94 0.83
CA ARG A 70 5.32 -8.64 -0.44
C ARG A 70 4.03 -9.43 -0.51
N ILE A 71 3.26 -9.19 -1.56
CA ILE A 71 2.13 -10.00 -1.98
C ILE A 71 2.70 -11.00 -2.98
N LEU A 72 2.54 -12.30 -2.70
CA LEU A 72 2.98 -13.41 -3.56
C LEU A 72 1.80 -14.17 -4.18
N ALA A 73 0.60 -13.98 -3.64
CA ALA A 73 -0.65 -14.45 -4.23
C ALA A 73 -1.82 -13.62 -3.74
N CYS A 74 -2.77 -13.35 -4.65
CA CYS A 74 -4.01 -12.64 -4.36
C CYS A 74 -5.07 -13.13 -5.36
N ARG A 75 -5.70 -14.28 -5.07
CA ARG A 75 -6.65 -14.93 -5.98
C ARG A 75 -7.67 -15.82 -5.28
N PRO A 76 -8.80 -16.17 -5.91
CA PRO A 76 -9.64 -17.26 -5.43
C PRO A 76 -8.83 -18.55 -5.23
N THR A 77 -9.17 -19.31 -4.18
CA THR A 77 -8.50 -20.57 -3.87
C THR A 77 -8.62 -21.50 -5.07
N CYS A 78 -7.48 -22.01 -5.53
CA CYS A 78 -7.38 -22.96 -6.62
C CYS A 78 -6.19 -23.91 -6.40
N ASN A 79 -6.09 -24.94 -7.23
CA ASN A 79 -5.04 -25.95 -7.13
C ASN A 79 -3.67 -25.49 -7.67
N LYS A 80 -3.55 -24.25 -8.15
CA LYS A 80 -2.28 -23.69 -8.61
C LYS A 80 -1.40 -23.37 -7.40
N SER A 81 -0.16 -23.86 -7.42
CA SER A 81 0.84 -23.49 -6.42
C SER A 81 1.09 -21.99 -6.43
N VAL A 82 1.48 -21.47 -5.26
CA VAL A 82 1.97 -20.10 -5.15
C VAL A 82 3.44 -20.11 -5.49
N ASN A 83 3.84 -19.25 -6.43
CA ASN A 83 5.24 -18.96 -6.64
C ASN A 83 5.71 -18.12 -5.45
N ASP A 84 6.70 -18.57 -4.71
CA ASP A 84 7.31 -17.82 -3.61
C ASP A 84 8.70 -17.30 -3.96
N TYR A 85 9.16 -17.56 -5.18
CA TYR A 85 10.39 -17.01 -5.71
C TYR A 85 10.21 -15.54 -6.06
N TRP A 86 11.04 -14.69 -5.45
CA TRP A 86 11.12 -13.27 -5.71
C TRP A 86 12.57 -12.90 -6.01
N ASP A 87 12.85 -12.54 -7.26
CA ASP A 87 14.17 -12.11 -7.70
C ASP A 87 14.16 -10.59 -7.90
N ARG A 88 14.76 -9.87 -6.95
CA ARG A 88 14.77 -8.41 -6.98
C ARG A 88 15.56 -7.89 -8.19
N ASP A 89 16.64 -8.57 -8.59
CA ASP A 89 17.65 -7.98 -9.49
C ASP A 89 17.49 -8.40 -10.95
N LYS A 90 16.66 -9.41 -11.23
CA LYS A 90 16.53 -9.99 -12.57
C LYS A 90 15.57 -9.23 -13.48
N GLU A 91 14.40 -8.89 -12.99
CA GLU A 91 13.30 -8.35 -13.80
C GLU A 91 13.04 -6.85 -13.51
N MET A 92 13.56 -6.32 -12.40
CA MET A 92 13.40 -4.91 -12.04
C MET A 92 14.61 -4.10 -12.46
N ASP A 93 14.33 -2.86 -12.86
CA ASP A 93 15.39 -1.91 -13.16
C ASP A 93 16.20 -1.56 -11.89
N PRO A 94 17.53 -1.42 -11.97
CA PRO A 94 18.37 -0.99 -10.85
C PRO A 94 17.90 0.30 -10.16
N PHE A 95 17.19 1.17 -10.89
CA PHE A 95 16.54 2.35 -10.32
C PHE A 95 15.56 2.02 -9.17
N TYR A 96 14.86 0.89 -9.28
CA TYR A 96 13.88 0.43 -8.29
C TYR A 96 14.43 -0.60 -7.30
N THR A 97 15.63 -1.16 -7.53
CA THR A 97 16.21 -2.17 -6.63
C THR A 97 17.21 -1.60 -5.62
N GLY A 98 17.74 -0.41 -5.90
CA GLY A 98 18.70 0.28 -5.06
C GLY A 98 18.15 0.82 -3.74
N ASP A 99 18.98 1.59 -3.06
CA ASP A 99 18.68 2.25 -1.80
C ASP A 99 17.40 3.10 -1.87
N MET A 100 16.60 3.09 -0.80
CA MET A 100 15.41 3.95 -0.68
C MET A 100 15.83 5.42 -0.85
N PRO A 101 15.20 6.20 -1.73
CA PRO A 101 15.57 7.60 -1.91
C PRO A 101 15.25 8.42 -0.66
N LYS A 102 15.91 9.58 -0.57
CA LYS A 102 15.64 10.55 0.48
C LYS A 102 14.38 11.36 0.14
N TRP A 103 13.74 11.88 1.17
CA TRP A 103 12.60 12.78 0.98
C TRP A 103 13.00 13.99 0.13
N LEU A 104 12.10 14.42 -0.75
CA LEU A 104 12.35 15.52 -1.68
C LEU A 104 12.50 16.84 -0.92
N SER A 105 13.57 17.59 -1.24
CA SER A 105 13.67 19.01 -0.89
C SER A 105 12.66 19.82 -1.71
N ASP A 106 12.13 20.90 -1.14
CA ASP A 106 11.23 21.81 -1.87
C ASP A 106 11.90 22.41 -3.13
N GLU A 107 13.24 22.50 -3.15
CA GLU A 107 14.04 22.97 -4.29
C GLU A 107 14.23 21.91 -5.41
N ALA A 108 14.02 20.63 -5.10
CA ALA A 108 14.22 19.54 -6.05
C ALA A 108 13.05 19.37 -7.03
N LEU A 109 11.85 19.79 -6.62
CA LEU A 109 10.61 19.65 -7.40
C LEU A 109 10.59 20.52 -8.68
N PRO A 110 10.99 21.82 -8.65
CA PRO A 110 10.96 22.66 -9.85
C PRO A 110 12.06 22.29 -10.86
N THR A 111 13.21 21.82 -10.37
CA THR A 111 14.43 21.59 -11.16
C THR A 111 14.35 20.31 -12.01
N HIS A 112 13.57 19.31 -11.59
CA HIS A 112 13.48 17.99 -12.22
C HIS A 112 12.07 17.65 -12.72
N SER A 113 11.34 18.65 -13.24
CA SER A 113 9.91 18.57 -13.60
C SER A 113 9.50 17.44 -14.56
N LYS A 114 10.44 16.84 -15.30
CA LYS A 114 10.15 15.67 -16.16
C LYS A 114 10.11 14.34 -15.39
N LYS A 115 10.92 14.24 -14.34
CA LYS A 115 11.11 13.03 -13.53
C LYS A 115 10.02 12.88 -12.47
N TYR A 116 9.63 14.01 -11.88
CA TYR A 116 8.61 14.07 -10.84
C TYR A 116 7.27 14.48 -11.43
N TYR A 117 6.23 13.76 -11.04
CA TYR A 117 4.87 14.10 -11.35
C TYR A 117 4.12 14.43 -10.06
N LEU A 118 3.52 15.62 -10.00
CA LEU A 118 2.68 16.05 -8.88
C LEU A 118 1.23 15.63 -9.20
N VAL A 119 0.70 14.70 -8.41
CA VAL A 119 -0.68 14.23 -8.56
C VAL A 119 -1.64 15.36 -8.20
N GLN A 120 -2.64 15.62 -9.05
CA GLN A 120 -3.63 16.66 -8.78
C GLN A 120 -4.65 16.16 -7.75
N GLU A 121 -5.20 17.08 -6.96
CA GLU A 121 -6.24 16.75 -5.96
C GLU A 121 -7.47 16.08 -6.60
N SER A 122 -7.81 16.42 -7.84
CA SER A 122 -8.91 15.80 -8.59
C SER A 122 -8.67 14.33 -8.93
N GLU A 123 -7.42 13.85 -8.92
CA GLU A 123 -7.07 12.47 -9.23
C GLU A 123 -7.02 11.58 -7.98
N LEU A 124 -6.96 12.18 -6.78
CA LEU A 124 -6.92 11.42 -5.51
C LEU A 124 -8.17 10.54 -5.30
N PRO A 125 -9.41 11.02 -5.55
CA PRO A 125 -10.61 10.18 -5.39
C PRO A 125 -10.72 9.03 -6.39
N GLU A 126 -10.01 9.10 -7.53
CA GLU A 126 -9.95 7.98 -8.48
C GLU A 126 -8.91 6.93 -8.05
N ASN A 127 -8.04 7.29 -7.10
CA ASN A 127 -6.88 6.51 -6.69
C ASN A 127 -6.90 6.21 -5.18
N ASP A 128 -8.04 5.70 -4.70
CA ASP A 128 -8.27 5.34 -3.29
C ASP A 128 -7.21 4.38 -2.71
N TRP A 129 -6.49 3.63 -3.55
CA TRP A 129 -5.37 2.80 -3.10
C TRP A 129 -4.19 3.62 -2.53
N LEU A 130 -4.09 4.91 -2.83
CA LEU A 130 -3.16 5.83 -2.16
C LEU A 130 -3.51 6.02 -0.68
N HIS A 131 -4.81 5.94 -0.33
CA HIS A 131 -5.22 5.95 1.08
C HIS A 131 -4.75 4.68 1.79
N LEU A 132 -4.83 3.52 1.15
CA LEU A 132 -4.29 2.27 1.71
C LEU A 132 -2.80 2.38 2.02
N PHE A 133 -2.04 3.03 1.14
CA PHE A 133 -0.61 3.25 1.30
C PHE A 133 -0.28 4.07 2.56
N ILE A 134 -1.00 5.17 2.79
CA ILE A 134 -0.80 5.99 3.99
C ILE A 134 -1.35 5.34 5.25
N GLU A 135 -2.41 4.53 5.18
CA GLU A 135 -2.91 3.78 6.32
C GLU A 135 -1.88 2.77 6.81
N ILE A 136 -1.24 2.04 5.88
CA ILE A 136 -0.17 1.10 6.23
C ILE A 136 1.01 1.86 6.85
N ALA A 137 1.43 2.97 6.24
CA ALA A 137 2.52 3.80 6.78
C ALA A 137 2.19 4.31 8.20
N PHE A 138 0.97 4.81 8.40
CA PHE A 138 0.51 5.33 9.69
C PHE A 138 0.47 4.26 10.78
N LEU A 139 -0.11 3.09 10.49
CA LEU A 139 -0.16 1.97 11.45
C LEU A 139 1.23 1.42 11.79
N LYS A 140 2.20 1.58 10.87
CA LYS A 140 3.60 1.24 11.15
C LYS A 140 4.30 2.26 12.02
N ALA A 141 4.01 3.54 11.82
CA ALA A 141 4.52 4.62 12.67
C ALA A 141 3.93 4.57 14.09
N ASN A 142 2.70 4.08 14.24
CA ASN A 142 1.93 4.06 15.48
C ASN A 142 1.47 2.63 15.82
N PRO A 143 2.40 1.72 16.16
CA PRO A 143 2.09 0.30 16.36
C PRO A 143 1.16 0.02 17.55
N GLU A 144 0.96 0.99 18.45
CA GLU A 144 0.01 0.95 19.56
C GLU A 144 -1.45 1.11 19.12
N LEU A 145 -1.70 1.63 17.92
CA LEU A 145 -3.04 1.84 17.39
C LEU A 145 -3.56 0.60 16.67
N VAL A 146 -4.82 0.27 16.95
CA VAL A 146 -5.51 -0.88 16.33
C VAL A 146 -6.10 -0.53 14.96
N ALA A 147 -6.40 0.75 14.75
CA ALA A 147 -6.99 1.28 13.52
C ALA A 147 -6.45 2.69 13.24
N SER A 148 -6.42 3.06 11.97
CA SER A 148 -6.06 4.41 11.55
C SER A 148 -7.26 5.35 11.76
N PRO A 149 -7.07 6.56 12.30
CA PRO A 149 -8.07 7.61 12.23
C PRO A 149 -8.26 8.06 10.77
N PRO A 150 -9.28 8.87 10.44
CA PRO A 150 -9.39 9.47 9.11
C PRO A 150 -8.10 10.22 8.74
N LEU A 151 -7.47 9.76 7.65
CA LEU A 151 -6.25 10.36 7.09
C LEU A 151 -6.58 11.20 5.86
N GLU A 152 -5.97 12.37 5.76
CA GLU A 152 -6.11 13.30 4.65
C GLU A 152 -4.79 13.38 3.88
N ILE A 153 -4.82 13.03 2.59
CA ILE A 153 -3.65 13.17 1.71
C ILE A 153 -3.46 14.64 1.39
N SER A 154 -2.32 15.21 1.78
CA SER A 154 -1.99 16.62 1.51
C SER A 154 -1.27 16.80 0.16
N LYS A 155 -0.38 15.86 -0.20
CA LYS A 155 0.44 15.93 -1.42
C LYS A 155 0.96 14.56 -1.79
N VAL A 156 0.93 14.24 -3.08
CA VAL A 156 1.56 13.04 -3.64
C VAL A 156 2.46 13.46 -4.79
N VAL A 157 3.74 13.13 -4.67
CA VAL A 157 4.69 13.24 -5.77
C VAL A 157 5.09 11.84 -6.19
N LEU A 158 5.08 11.60 -7.48
CA LEU A 158 5.40 10.35 -8.10
C LEU A 158 6.74 10.47 -8.85
N GLU A 159 7.57 9.46 -8.72
CA GLU A 159 8.82 9.32 -9.45
C GLU A 159 8.85 7.96 -10.14
N THR A 160 9.04 8.00 -11.46
CA THR A 160 9.17 6.82 -12.33
C THR A 160 10.41 6.98 -13.19
N LYS A 161 11.01 5.86 -13.61
CA LYS A 161 12.13 5.83 -14.56
C LYS A 161 11.66 6.10 -16.00
N GLU A 162 10.43 5.72 -16.30
CA GLU A 162 9.87 5.69 -17.65
C GLU A 162 9.59 7.12 -18.15
N ASP A 163 10.64 7.79 -18.62
CA ASP A 163 10.61 9.16 -19.14
C ASP A 163 9.75 9.31 -20.41
N TYR A 164 9.39 8.19 -21.06
CA TYR A 164 8.54 8.16 -22.26
C TYR A 164 7.04 8.23 -21.94
N ILE A 165 6.64 7.99 -20.68
CA ILE A 165 5.25 8.16 -20.25
C ILE A 165 5.00 9.66 -20.12
N THR A 166 4.37 10.24 -21.14
CA THR A 166 4.10 11.68 -21.18
C THR A 166 2.83 12.04 -20.42
N GLU A 167 1.89 11.10 -20.30
CA GLU A 167 0.65 11.31 -19.57
C GLU A 167 0.83 11.05 -18.08
N ALA A 168 0.69 12.13 -17.31
CA ALA A 168 0.52 12.19 -15.87
C ALA A 168 -0.23 10.98 -15.25
N ARG A 169 -1.41 10.68 -15.80
CA ARG A 169 -2.30 9.62 -15.32
C ARG A 169 -1.71 8.22 -15.52
N GLU A 170 -1.02 7.99 -16.63
CA GLU A 170 -0.37 6.71 -16.91
C GLU A 170 0.78 6.44 -15.94
N LYS A 171 1.53 7.48 -15.55
CA LYS A 171 2.60 7.33 -14.55
C LYS A 171 2.02 6.80 -13.24
N LEU A 172 0.86 7.30 -12.81
CA LEU A 172 0.23 6.91 -11.55
C LEU A 172 -0.14 5.42 -11.50
N HIS A 173 -0.39 4.81 -12.65
CA HIS A 173 -0.68 3.39 -12.81
C HIS A 173 0.55 2.55 -13.22
N ALA A 174 1.74 3.14 -13.25
CA ALA A 174 2.96 2.41 -13.58
C ALA A 174 3.14 1.18 -12.67
N GLU A 175 3.68 0.10 -13.24
CA GLU A 175 3.94 -1.14 -12.50
C GLU A 175 4.91 -0.88 -11.35
N ASN A 176 6.01 -0.20 -11.65
CA ASN A 176 7.04 0.21 -10.72
C ASN A 176 7.01 1.72 -10.53
N ALA A 177 7.04 2.18 -9.28
CA ALA A 177 6.95 3.60 -8.97
C ALA A 177 7.43 3.90 -7.55
N ILE A 178 7.93 5.12 -7.35
CA ILE A 178 8.23 5.67 -6.02
C ILE A 178 7.28 6.82 -5.73
N PHE A 179 6.57 6.73 -4.62
CA PHE A 179 5.60 7.69 -4.13
C PHE A 179 6.17 8.44 -2.93
N TYR A 180 6.10 9.75 -2.97
CA TYR A 180 6.38 10.64 -1.85
C TYR A 180 5.06 11.22 -1.40
N ILE A 181 4.53 10.72 -0.29
CA ILE A 181 3.20 11.09 0.18
C ILE A 181 3.33 11.86 1.49
N SER A 182 2.75 13.06 1.52
CA SER A 182 2.52 13.78 2.77
C SER A 182 1.04 13.74 3.13
N TYR A 183 0.74 13.50 4.40
CA TYR A 183 -0.63 13.33 4.88
C TYR A 183 -0.78 13.85 6.31
N LYS A 184 -2.03 14.13 6.68
CA LYS A 184 -2.43 14.57 8.02
C LYS A 184 -3.46 13.61 8.59
N TYR A 185 -3.66 13.65 9.90
CA TYR A 185 -4.80 12.99 10.53
C TYR A 185 -5.56 13.98 11.40
N THR A 186 -6.89 13.92 11.33
CA THR A 186 -7.76 14.81 12.11
C THR A 186 -7.79 14.32 13.55
N GLY A 187 -7.14 15.02 14.48
CA GLY A 187 -7.08 14.56 15.86
C GLY A 187 -6.50 15.56 16.85
N VAL A 188 -5.18 15.81 16.83
CA VAL A 188 -4.53 16.53 17.94
C VAL A 188 -3.29 17.35 17.52
N SER A 189 -2.66 17.08 16.37
CA SER A 189 -1.50 17.85 15.91
C SER A 189 -1.44 17.90 14.39
N SER A 190 -1.31 19.10 13.83
CA SER A 190 -1.16 19.36 12.39
C SER A 190 0.24 19.02 11.86
N SER A 191 0.88 18.00 12.42
CA SER A 191 2.19 17.55 11.95
C SER A 191 2.01 16.85 10.62
N ASP A 192 2.63 17.41 9.57
CA ASP A 192 2.68 16.76 8.25
C ASP A 192 3.47 15.47 8.37
N HIS A 193 2.78 14.33 8.29
CA HIS A 193 3.42 13.02 8.19
C HIS A 193 3.89 12.82 6.77
N LYS A 194 5.04 12.17 6.61
CA LYS A 194 5.69 11.95 5.33
C LYS A 194 6.09 10.49 5.22
N ALA A 195 5.77 9.88 4.09
CA ALA A 195 6.12 8.50 3.79
C ALA A 195 6.64 8.38 2.36
N ILE A 196 7.73 7.66 2.20
CA ILE A 196 8.25 7.27 0.88
C ILE A 196 7.85 5.82 0.67
N ILE A 197 7.17 5.54 -0.43
CA ILE A 197 6.64 4.22 -0.74
C ILE A 197 7.17 3.82 -2.10
N ARG A 198 7.95 2.75 -2.16
CA ARG A 198 8.37 2.15 -3.41
C ARG A 198 7.50 0.93 -3.69
N LYS A 199 6.79 0.96 -4.81
CA LYS A 199 6.04 -0.16 -5.36
C LYS A 199 6.85 -0.80 -6.48
N THR A 200 7.01 -2.11 -6.43
CA THR A 200 7.69 -2.89 -7.47
C THR A 200 6.96 -4.18 -7.79
N MET A 201 7.05 -4.60 -9.05
CA MET A 201 6.54 -5.85 -9.62
C MET A 201 7.73 -6.62 -10.22
N ASP A 202 7.78 -7.94 -10.05
CA ASP A 202 8.84 -8.82 -10.58
C ASP A 202 8.46 -9.50 -11.91
N GLY A 203 7.37 -9.04 -12.55
CA GLY A 203 6.82 -9.63 -13.78
C GLY A 203 6.03 -10.93 -13.55
N VAL A 204 6.04 -11.50 -12.34
CA VAL A 204 5.17 -12.63 -12.00
C VAL A 204 3.76 -12.10 -11.70
N PRO A 205 2.70 -12.67 -12.29
CA PRO A 205 1.35 -12.25 -11.96
C PRO A 205 1.05 -12.39 -10.47
N GLU A 206 0.30 -11.44 -9.90
CA GLU A 206 -0.06 -11.34 -8.47
C GLU A 206 1.09 -10.90 -7.53
N HIS A 207 2.33 -10.92 -7.99
CA HIS A 207 3.49 -10.51 -7.20
C HIS A 207 3.59 -8.99 -7.13
N MET A 208 3.63 -8.45 -5.92
CA MET A 208 3.85 -7.02 -5.68
C MET A 208 4.67 -6.84 -4.41
N SER A 209 5.62 -5.91 -4.41
CA SER A 209 6.35 -5.48 -3.23
C SER A 209 6.11 -4.01 -2.96
N LEU A 210 5.91 -3.68 -1.69
CA LEU A 210 5.81 -2.34 -1.15
C LEU A 210 6.92 -2.17 -0.11
N GLU A 211 7.85 -1.26 -0.36
CA GLU A 211 8.84 -0.80 0.61
C GLU A 211 8.40 0.58 1.12
N ILE A 212 8.26 0.72 2.44
CA ILE A 212 7.68 1.90 3.08
C ILE A 212 8.73 2.47 4.04
N ALA A 213 9.22 3.67 3.76
CA ALA A 213 10.09 4.42 4.63
C ALA A 213 9.31 5.54 5.33
N LEU A 214 9.37 5.54 6.65
CA LEU A 214 8.77 6.58 7.48
C LEU A 214 9.77 7.71 7.64
N VAL A 215 9.37 8.93 7.27
CA VAL A 215 10.20 10.12 7.46
C VAL A 215 9.89 10.70 8.83
N LYS A 216 10.91 10.78 9.68
CA LYS A 216 10.85 11.34 11.03
C LYS A 216 10.97 12.86 11.02
#